data_AF-A0A2N7QV55-F1
#
_entry.id   AF-A0A2N7QV55-F1
#
_cell.length_a   1.000
_cell.length_b   1.000
_cell.length_c   1.000
_cell.angle_alpha   90.00
_cell.angle_beta   90.00
_cell.angle_gamma   90.00
#
_symmetry.space_group_name_H-M   'P 1'
#
loop_
_entity.id
_entity.type
_entity.pdbx_description
1 polymer ?
#
loop_
_entity_poly.entity_id
_entity_poly.type
_entity_poly.pdbx_seq_one_letter_code
_entity_poly.pdbx_strand_id
1 'polypeptide(L)'
;MRKTLGSPLLRRLPALLAFTLLVAACGKPTDDHATAASPPADTQGSADASNANELAESTAKCESNPLTKAMPPKSVVGDLPFWYWHCTFNTLSAVYGTDGGKQVEIMLTDTRPPELDKESGITAETFKQAADGTRSLTQLSVQNYVETRKLMEQQPSMVEVIGGPDYMPIIETGPAGEPIVIYVGAKISPSEDAVSALLKDRYVLAVQARDKEGRSATGMTAPQAQALYDPYLKQMHLDVLQ
;
A
#
# COMPACT_ATOMS: atom_id res chain seq x y z
N MET A 1 -23.98 11.24 -60.05
CA MET A 1 -23.64 10.16 -59.08
C MET A 1 -22.13 10.09 -58.92
N ARG A 2 -21.62 10.58 -57.77
CA ARG A 2 -20.29 10.39 -57.18
C ARG A 2 -20.14 11.51 -56.14
N LYS A 3 -20.11 11.16 -54.85
CA LYS A 3 -19.69 12.07 -53.78
C LYS A 3 -18.58 11.39 -53.00
N THR A 4 -17.50 12.13 -52.88
CA THR A 4 -16.19 11.81 -52.32
C THR A 4 -16.15 11.99 -50.81
N LEU A 5 -15.35 11.12 -50.19
CA LEU A 5 -14.66 11.12 -48.90
C LEU A 5 -14.90 12.27 -47.91
N GLY A 6 -15.22 11.88 -46.66
CA GLY A 6 -14.99 12.66 -45.45
C GLY A 6 -14.34 11.79 -44.36
N SER A 7 -13.22 12.26 -43.84
CA SER A 7 -12.52 11.86 -42.60
C SER A 7 -11.69 13.09 -42.16
N PRO A 8 -11.20 13.20 -40.91
CA PRO A 8 -11.72 12.74 -39.62
C PRO A 8 -11.82 13.90 -38.59
N LEU A 9 -12.66 13.77 -37.56
CA LEU A 9 -12.73 14.74 -36.45
C LEU A 9 -11.80 14.33 -35.30
N LEU A 10 -10.85 15.22 -35.02
CA LEU A 10 -9.90 15.17 -33.92
C LEU A 10 -10.57 15.38 -32.54
N ARG A 11 -10.11 14.56 -31.59
CA ARG A 11 -9.71 14.88 -30.20
C ARG A 11 -10.22 16.19 -29.59
N ARG A 12 -10.96 16.07 -28.49
CA ARG A 12 -11.01 17.06 -27.40
C ARG A 12 -10.74 16.37 -26.06
N LEU A 13 -9.57 16.66 -25.49
CA LEU A 13 -9.22 16.48 -24.08
C LEU A 13 -9.45 17.83 -23.37
N PRO A 14 -10.02 17.88 -22.15
CA PRO A 14 -9.99 19.08 -21.33
C PRO A 14 -8.67 19.15 -20.53
N ALA A 15 -8.04 20.32 -20.62
CA ALA A 15 -6.84 20.70 -19.89
C ALA A 15 -7.18 20.98 -18.41
N LEU A 16 -6.49 20.29 -17.49
CA LEU A 16 -6.51 20.58 -16.07
C LEU A 16 -5.29 21.44 -15.70
N LEU A 17 -5.61 22.68 -15.33
CA LEU A 17 -4.96 23.63 -14.44
C LEU A 17 -3.57 23.25 -13.89
N ALA A 18 -2.54 23.94 -14.42
CA ALA A 18 -1.25 24.08 -13.79
C ALA A 18 -1.29 25.19 -12.73
N PHE A 19 -1.03 24.86 -11.47
CA PHE A 19 -0.78 25.85 -10.42
C PHE A 19 0.67 26.33 -10.51
N THR A 20 0.84 27.55 -11.04
CA THR A 20 2.08 28.33 -10.99
C THR A 20 2.34 28.83 -9.57
N LEU A 21 3.42 28.40 -8.95
CA LEU A 21 4.00 29.08 -7.79
C LEU A 21 5.19 29.93 -8.25
N LEU A 22 4.91 31.23 -8.36
CA LEU A 22 5.91 32.29 -8.42
C LEU A 22 6.66 32.34 -7.09
N VAL A 23 7.98 32.22 -7.12
CA VAL A 23 8.85 32.81 -6.09
C VAL A 23 9.72 33.86 -6.78
N ALA A 24 9.62 35.07 -6.24
CA ALA A 24 10.15 36.31 -6.77
C ALA A 24 11.68 36.30 -6.89
N ALA A 25 12.17 36.60 -8.09
CA ALA A 25 13.53 37.06 -8.33
C ALA A 25 13.57 38.60 -8.20
N CYS A 26 14.19 39.12 -7.15
CA CYS A 26 14.64 40.51 -7.06
C CYS A 26 16.01 40.56 -6.39
N GLY A 27 17.05 40.95 -7.15
CA GLY A 27 18.37 41.27 -6.62
C GLY A 27 19.45 41.29 -7.72
N LYS A 28 19.92 42.50 -8.08
CA LYS A 28 20.92 42.79 -9.13
C LYS A 28 22.33 42.28 -8.80
N PRO A 29 23.23 42.18 -9.81
CA PRO A 29 24.60 41.73 -9.64
C PRO A 29 25.51 42.89 -9.22
N THR A 30 26.42 42.63 -8.29
CA THR A 30 27.63 43.42 -8.06
C THR A 30 28.78 42.44 -7.96
N ASP A 31 29.69 42.52 -8.93
CA ASP A 31 31.04 41.95 -8.84
C ASP A 31 31.79 42.63 -7.70
N ASP A 32 32.38 41.85 -6.81
CA ASP A 32 33.67 42.18 -6.19
C ASP A 32 34.27 40.93 -5.54
N HIS A 33 35.49 40.62 -5.96
CA HIS A 33 36.35 39.59 -5.38
C HIS A 33 36.68 39.93 -3.92
N ALA A 34 36.19 39.12 -2.98
CA ALA A 34 36.75 39.05 -1.64
C ALA A 34 36.69 37.60 -1.13
N THR A 35 37.87 37.02 -0.94
CA THR A 35 38.13 35.77 -0.22
C THR A 35 37.50 35.83 1.17
N ALA A 36 36.30 35.27 1.32
CA ALA A 36 35.67 35.00 2.59
C ALA A 36 35.82 33.51 2.87
N ALA A 37 36.51 33.21 3.98
CA ALA A 37 36.67 31.88 4.52
C ALA A 37 35.33 31.14 4.57
N SER A 38 35.36 29.86 4.18
CA SER A 38 34.24 28.93 4.35
C SER A 38 33.70 29.03 5.78
N PRO A 39 32.41 29.32 5.99
CA PRO A 39 31.81 29.11 7.30
C PRO A 39 31.87 27.62 7.66
N PRO A 40 31.98 27.28 8.95
CA PRO A 40 32.11 25.90 9.39
C PRO A 40 30.89 25.08 8.95
N ALA A 41 31.16 23.85 8.54
CA ALA A 41 30.18 22.86 8.11
C ALA A 41 29.37 22.34 9.31
N ASP A 42 28.54 23.19 9.92
CA ASP A 42 27.66 22.83 11.03
C ASP A 42 26.21 23.26 10.72
N THR A 43 25.63 22.77 9.62
CA THR A 43 24.15 22.77 9.44
C THR A 43 23.66 21.71 8.45
N GLN A 44 24.33 20.55 8.38
CA GLN A 44 23.85 19.36 7.66
C GLN A 44 23.17 18.35 8.61
N GLY A 45 22.53 18.84 9.67
CA GLY A 45 21.72 18.03 10.58
C GLY A 45 20.21 18.18 10.38
N SER A 46 19.74 18.67 9.22
CA SER A 46 18.40 19.29 9.15
C SER A 46 17.32 18.43 8.45
N ALA A 47 17.58 17.78 7.32
CA ALA A 47 16.54 17.02 6.61
C ALA A 47 16.36 15.60 7.15
N ASP A 48 17.45 14.85 7.26
CA ASP A 48 17.41 13.45 7.69
C ASP A 48 16.98 13.31 9.16
N ALA A 49 17.42 14.22 10.02
CA ALA A 49 17.00 14.25 11.42
C ALA A 49 15.55 14.70 11.60
N SER A 50 15.06 15.64 10.78
CA SER A 50 13.65 16.07 10.79
C SER A 50 12.74 14.93 10.34
N ASN A 51 13.10 14.23 9.26
CA ASN A 51 12.36 13.07 8.80
C ASN A 51 12.38 11.95 9.85
N ALA A 52 13.54 11.66 10.46
CA ALA A 52 13.63 10.67 11.53
C ALA A 52 12.75 11.01 12.74
N ASN A 53 12.70 12.29 13.14
CA ASN A 53 11.84 12.75 14.23
C ASN A 53 10.36 12.62 13.87
N GLU A 54 9.95 13.00 12.66
CA GLU A 54 8.57 12.86 12.19
C GLU A 54 8.11 11.39 12.18
N LEU A 55 8.96 10.49 11.70
CA LEU A 55 8.69 9.05 11.68
C LEU A 55 8.61 8.46 13.10
N ALA A 56 9.47 8.92 14.01
CA ALA A 56 9.42 8.53 15.42
C ALA A 56 8.14 9.05 16.09
N GLU A 57 7.74 10.29 15.84
CA GLU A 57 6.50 10.87 16.33
C GLU A 57 5.26 10.14 15.78
N SER A 58 5.25 9.82 14.49
CA SER A 58 4.18 9.01 13.87
C SER A 58 4.08 7.65 14.56
N THR A 59 5.21 6.99 14.78
CA THR A 59 5.25 5.69 15.46
C THR A 59 4.75 5.79 16.91
N ALA A 60 5.18 6.82 17.65
CA ALA A 60 4.76 7.05 19.03
C ALA A 60 3.25 7.30 19.16
N LYS A 61 2.64 8.01 18.20
CA LYS A 61 1.18 8.24 18.16
C LYS A 61 0.40 6.93 18.03
N CYS A 62 1.00 5.91 17.44
CA CYS A 62 0.36 4.62 17.18
C CYS A 62 0.50 3.60 18.30
N GLU A 63 1.38 3.81 19.29
CA GLU A 63 1.62 2.84 20.38
C GLU A 63 0.35 2.43 21.15
N SER A 64 -0.60 3.36 21.27
CA SER A 64 -1.87 3.11 21.96
C SER A 64 -2.96 2.48 21.08
N ASN A 65 -2.72 2.36 19.76
CA ASN A 65 -3.69 1.78 18.84
C ASN A 65 -3.85 0.27 19.14
N PRO A 66 -5.08 -0.24 19.35
CA PRO A 66 -5.30 -1.66 19.66
C PRO A 66 -4.75 -2.65 18.62
N LEU A 67 -4.64 -2.22 17.36
CA LEU A 67 -4.15 -3.06 16.26
C LEU A 67 -2.65 -3.34 16.34
N THR A 68 -1.88 -2.57 17.12
CA THR A 68 -0.44 -2.78 17.30
C THR A 68 -0.10 -4.18 17.80
N LYS A 69 -0.99 -4.78 18.60
CA LYS A 69 -0.82 -6.14 19.13
C LYS A 69 -0.77 -7.22 18.05
N ALA A 70 -1.39 -6.98 16.90
CA ALA A 70 -1.44 -7.92 15.79
C ALA A 70 -0.32 -7.68 14.76
N MET A 71 0.37 -6.54 14.82
CA MET A 71 1.41 -6.19 13.85
C MET A 71 2.71 -6.95 14.14
N PRO A 72 3.57 -7.15 13.12
CA PRO A 72 4.89 -7.71 13.35
C PRO A 72 5.76 -6.77 14.22
N PRO A 73 6.88 -7.29 14.78
CA PRO A 73 7.69 -6.53 15.72
C PRO A 73 8.41 -5.35 15.06
N LYS A 74 8.75 -4.33 15.85
CA LYS A 74 9.58 -3.18 15.45
C LYS A 74 11.06 -3.55 15.29
N SER A 75 11.34 -4.60 14.54
CA SER A 75 12.66 -5.14 14.23
C SER A 75 12.75 -5.50 12.75
N VAL A 76 13.83 -6.16 12.34
CA VAL A 76 13.96 -6.66 10.97
C VAL A 76 12.95 -7.80 10.73
N VAL A 77 12.25 -7.75 9.60
CA VAL A 77 11.37 -8.81 9.08
C VAL A 77 11.57 -8.92 7.57
N GLY A 78 11.75 -10.13 7.06
CA GLY A 78 11.98 -10.36 5.62
C GLY A 78 13.21 -9.60 5.07
N ASP A 79 14.29 -9.55 5.85
CA ASP A 79 15.52 -8.77 5.58
C ASP A 79 15.35 -7.24 5.48
N LEU A 80 14.14 -6.72 5.73
CA LEU A 80 13.88 -5.28 5.77
C LEU A 80 13.78 -4.80 7.23
N PRO A 81 14.53 -3.75 7.61
CA PRO A 81 14.41 -3.18 8.95
C PRO A 81 13.04 -2.52 9.12
N PHE A 82 12.51 -2.54 10.34
CA PHE A 82 11.37 -1.70 10.70
C PHE A 82 11.70 -0.24 10.43
N TRP A 83 10.79 0.48 9.76
CA TRP A 83 10.97 1.89 9.45
C TRP A 83 10.08 2.79 10.30
N TYR A 84 8.76 2.64 10.20
CA TYR A 84 7.81 3.41 11.01
C TYR A 84 6.42 2.77 11.05
N TRP A 85 5.63 3.24 12.02
CA TRP A 85 4.17 3.09 12.02
C TRP A 85 3.48 4.39 11.69
N HIS A 86 2.36 4.28 11.00
CA HIS A 86 1.40 5.36 10.81
C HIS A 86 0.00 4.83 11.05
N CYS A 87 -0.88 5.62 11.67
CA CYS A 87 -2.21 5.17 12.01
C CYS A 87 -3.22 6.29 11.98
N THR A 88 -4.45 5.88 11.71
CA THR A 88 -5.67 6.65 11.95
C THR A 88 -6.41 6.02 13.13
N PHE A 89 -7.65 6.45 13.37
CA PHE A 89 -8.46 5.91 14.46
C PHE A 89 -8.74 4.40 14.32
N ASN A 90 -8.79 3.87 13.10
CA ASN A 90 -9.15 2.47 12.84
C ASN A 90 -8.18 1.73 11.91
N THR A 91 -7.17 2.39 11.37
CA THR A 91 -6.15 1.78 10.52
C THR A 91 -4.78 1.91 11.15
N LEU A 92 -3.98 0.86 11.07
CA LEU A 92 -2.56 0.87 11.39
C LEU A 92 -1.77 0.37 10.19
N SER A 93 -0.82 1.16 9.73
CA SER A 93 0.16 0.82 8.71
C SER A 93 1.53 0.65 9.36
N ALA A 94 2.20 -0.46 9.04
CA ALA A 94 3.59 -0.70 9.39
C ALA A 94 4.44 -0.82 8.13
N VAL A 95 5.51 -0.03 8.06
CA VAL A 95 6.43 -0.02 6.93
C VAL A 95 7.77 -0.60 7.36
N TYR A 96 8.23 -1.59 6.60
CA TYR A 96 9.56 -2.18 6.70
C TYR A 96 10.35 -1.81 5.45
N GLY A 97 11.60 -1.40 5.62
CA GLY A 97 12.48 -0.93 4.54
C GLY A 97 13.18 0.36 4.91
N THR A 98 13.54 1.15 3.90
CA THR A 98 14.18 2.46 4.07
C THR A 98 13.62 3.45 3.06
N ASP A 99 13.86 4.73 3.29
CA ASP A 99 13.56 5.76 2.30
C ASP A 99 14.33 5.51 0.99
N GLY A 100 13.65 5.69 -0.14
CA GLY A 100 14.20 5.41 -1.48
C GLY A 100 14.67 3.96 -1.68
N GLY A 101 14.30 3.03 -0.79
CA GLY A 101 14.66 1.62 -0.84
C GLY A 101 13.45 0.72 -1.14
N LYS A 102 13.68 -0.59 -1.14
CA LYS A 102 12.58 -1.56 -1.14
C LYS A 102 11.80 -1.45 0.16
N GLN A 103 10.47 -1.52 0.06
CA GLN A 103 9.59 -1.41 1.21
C GLN A 103 8.52 -2.50 1.16
N VAL A 104 8.08 -2.93 2.34
CA VAL A 104 6.86 -3.70 2.53
C VAL A 104 5.98 -2.94 3.50
N GLU A 105 4.76 -2.62 3.07
CA GLU A 105 3.74 -1.96 3.87
C GLU A 105 2.66 -2.98 4.24
N ILE A 106 2.39 -3.11 5.52
CA ILE A 106 1.30 -3.91 6.08
C ILE A 106 0.26 -2.94 6.61
N MET A 107 -0.94 -2.99 6.06
CA MET A 107 -2.07 -2.19 6.53
C MET A 107 -3.13 -3.11 7.13
N LEU A 108 -3.50 -2.83 8.36
CA LEU A 108 -4.57 -3.50 9.08
C LEU A 108 -5.64 -2.47 9.46
N THR A 109 -6.88 -2.72 9.05
CA THR A 109 -8.00 -1.80 9.29
C THR A 109 -9.11 -2.51 10.06
N ASP A 110 -9.47 -1.98 11.23
CA ASP A 110 -10.71 -2.32 11.94
C ASP A 110 -11.89 -1.62 11.28
N THR A 111 -12.81 -2.40 10.72
CA THR A 111 -14.00 -1.84 10.04
C THR A 111 -15.21 -1.73 10.96
N ARG A 112 -15.01 -1.78 12.29
CA ARG A 112 -16.08 -1.36 13.20
C ARG A 112 -16.48 0.09 12.93
N PRO A 113 -17.78 0.39 12.97
CA PRO A 113 -18.22 1.77 13.00
C PRO A 113 -17.53 2.48 14.17
N PRO A 114 -16.95 3.67 13.96
CA PRO A 114 -16.47 4.47 15.07
C PRO A 114 -17.61 4.72 16.06
N GLU A 115 -17.30 4.71 17.36
CA GLU A 115 -18.21 5.16 18.40
C GLU A 115 -18.34 6.69 18.24
N LEU A 116 -19.36 7.08 17.47
CA LEU A 116 -19.65 8.46 17.09
C LEU A 116 -20.84 9.00 17.88
N ASP A 117 -20.91 8.65 19.15
CA ASP A 117 -21.92 9.07 20.12
C ASP A 117 -22.02 10.60 20.28
N LYS A 118 -21.15 11.38 19.63
CA LYS A 118 -21.15 12.84 19.60
C LYS A 118 -21.15 13.48 18.21
N GLU A 119 -21.09 12.71 17.12
CA GLU A 119 -21.16 13.27 15.77
C GLU A 119 -22.57 13.14 15.15
N SER A 120 -22.96 14.15 14.36
CA SER A 120 -24.25 14.18 13.67
C SER A 120 -24.44 13.00 12.72
N GLY A 121 -25.70 12.55 12.53
CA GLY A 121 -26.02 11.30 11.84
C GLY A 121 -25.46 11.11 10.41
N ILE A 122 -25.18 12.19 9.66
CA ILE A 122 -24.65 12.10 8.28
C ILE A 122 -23.19 11.63 8.27
N THR A 123 -22.33 12.09 9.18
CA THR A 123 -20.92 11.65 9.22
C THR A 123 -20.83 10.21 9.69
N ALA A 124 -21.60 9.85 10.72
CA ALA A 124 -21.62 8.48 11.24
C ALA A 124 -22.13 7.45 10.23
N GLU A 125 -23.18 7.77 9.49
CA GLU A 125 -23.67 6.91 8.40
C GLU A 125 -22.63 6.78 7.28
N THR A 126 -21.97 7.88 6.90
CA THR A 126 -20.92 7.86 5.87
C THR A 126 -19.74 6.97 6.28
N PHE A 127 -19.27 7.05 7.53
CA PHE A 127 -18.21 6.18 8.03
C PHE A 127 -18.62 4.72 8.06
N LYS A 128 -19.86 4.43 8.49
CA LYS A 128 -20.41 3.08 8.46
C LYS A 128 -20.48 2.53 7.04
N GLN A 129 -21.01 3.30 6.08
CA GLN A 129 -21.09 2.89 4.68
C GLN A 129 -19.71 2.65 4.07
N ALA A 130 -18.73 3.51 4.38
CA ALA A 130 -17.35 3.31 3.94
C ALA A 130 -16.77 2.01 4.50
N ALA A 131 -16.93 1.75 5.81
CA ALA A 131 -16.45 0.53 6.45
C ALA A 131 -17.14 -0.74 5.91
N ASP A 132 -18.46 -0.71 5.73
CA ASP A 132 -19.24 -1.79 5.12
C ASP A 132 -18.81 -2.05 3.67
N GLY A 133 -18.55 -0.97 2.91
CA GLY A 133 -18.04 -1.03 1.55
C GLY A 133 -16.65 -1.65 1.47
N THR A 134 -15.71 -1.22 2.32
CA THR A 134 -14.37 -1.81 2.39
C THR A 134 -14.44 -3.30 2.72
N ARG A 135 -15.22 -3.70 3.73
CA ARG A 135 -15.42 -5.13 4.04
C ARG A 135 -15.97 -5.92 2.86
N SER A 136 -17.05 -5.43 2.26
CA SER A 136 -17.76 -6.14 1.19
C SER A 136 -16.87 -6.31 -0.04
N LEU A 137 -16.13 -5.27 -0.41
CA LEU A 137 -15.20 -5.31 -1.54
C LEU A 137 -14.02 -6.24 -1.27
N THR A 138 -13.42 -6.19 -0.08
CA THR A 138 -12.35 -7.12 0.30
C THR A 138 -12.85 -8.56 0.31
N GLN A 139 -14.01 -8.82 0.91
CA GLN A 139 -14.62 -10.16 0.95
C GLN A 139 -14.86 -10.68 -0.47
N LEU A 140 -15.48 -9.87 -1.33
CA LEU A 140 -15.74 -10.23 -2.72
C LEU A 140 -14.43 -10.56 -3.44
N SER A 141 -13.41 -9.70 -3.33
CA SER A 141 -12.10 -9.90 -3.95
C SER A 141 -11.45 -11.21 -3.52
N VAL A 142 -11.38 -11.44 -2.20
CA VAL A 142 -10.79 -12.64 -1.59
C VAL A 142 -11.52 -13.91 -2.05
N GLN A 143 -12.86 -13.92 -2.01
CA GLN A 143 -13.64 -15.06 -2.47
C GLN A 143 -13.46 -15.32 -3.96
N ASN A 144 -13.39 -14.26 -4.78
CA ASN A 144 -13.14 -14.41 -6.22
C ASN A 144 -11.80 -15.10 -6.50
N TYR A 145 -10.75 -14.78 -5.74
CA TYR A 145 -9.45 -15.46 -5.87
C TYR A 145 -9.49 -16.92 -5.42
N VAL A 146 -10.18 -17.22 -4.31
CA VAL A 146 -10.37 -18.59 -3.84
C VAL A 146 -11.11 -19.44 -4.88
N GLU A 147 -12.20 -18.91 -5.44
CA GLU A 147 -12.97 -19.58 -6.49
C GLU A 147 -12.19 -19.71 -7.80
N THR A 148 -11.50 -18.64 -8.21
CA THR A 148 -10.64 -18.65 -9.40
C THR A 148 -9.54 -19.70 -9.28
N ARG A 149 -8.90 -19.81 -8.11
CA ARG A 149 -7.90 -20.86 -7.87
C ARG A 149 -8.50 -22.26 -8.04
N LYS A 150 -9.65 -22.52 -7.42
CA LYS A 150 -10.35 -23.82 -7.55
C LYS A 150 -10.68 -24.14 -9.00
N LEU A 151 -11.11 -23.15 -9.78
CA LEU A 151 -11.39 -23.31 -11.21
C LEU A 151 -10.11 -23.62 -12.00
N MET A 152 -9.01 -22.93 -11.73
CA MET A 152 -7.70 -23.20 -12.35
C MET A 152 -7.20 -24.61 -12.05
N GLU A 153 -7.37 -25.09 -10.82
CA GLU A 153 -7.02 -26.47 -10.43
C GLU A 153 -7.82 -27.53 -11.21
N GLN A 154 -9.04 -27.18 -11.64
CA GLN A 154 -9.92 -28.06 -12.43
C GLN A 154 -9.75 -27.90 -13.95
N GLN A 155 -9.16 -26.80 -14.41
CA GLN A 155 -9.08 -26.43 -15.82
C GLN A 155 -7.64 -26.09 -16.23
N PRO A 156 -6.87 -27.07 -16.73
CA PRO A 156 -5.48 -26.86 -17.15
C PRO A 156 -5.29 -25.73 -18.18
N SER A 157 -6.27 -25.50 -19.06
CA SER A 157 -6.22 -24.40 -20.04
C SER A 157 -6.19 -23.01 -19.40
N MET A 158 -6.82 -22.82 -18.24
CA MET A 158 -6.74 -21.54 -17.52
C MET A 158 -5.35 -21.30 -16.94
N VAL A 159 -4.71 -22.37 -16.45
CA VAL A 159 -3.35 -22.32 -15.91
C VAL A 159 -2.35 -21.96 -17.01
N GLU A 160 -2.53 -22.48 -18.23
CA GLU A 160 -1.70 -22.10 -19.38
C GLU A 160 -1.83 -20.61 -19.74
N VAL A 161 -3.05 -20.07 -19.73
CA VAL A 161 -3.33 -18.66 -20.06
C VAL A 161 -2.63 -17.68 -19.11
N ILE A 162 -2.58 -18.00 -17.81
CA ILE A 162 -1.90 -17.14 -16.82
C ILE A 162 -0.38 -17.28 -16.84
N GLY A 163 0.16 -18.26 -17.57
CA GLY A 163 1.60 -18.49 -17.74
C GLY A 163 2.16 -19.69 -16.98
N GLY A 164 1.29 -20.55 -16.42
CA GLY A 164 1.65 -21.77 -15.72
C GLY A 164 1.23 -21.79 -14.24
N PRO A 165 1.43 -22.92 -13.55
CA PRO A 165 1.04 -23.09 -12.15
C PRO A 165 1.74 -22.11 -11.20
N ASP A 166 2.94 -21.66 -11.56
CA ASP A 166 3.72 -20.68 -10.81
C ASP A 166 3.10 -19.27 -10.82
N TYR A 167 2.01 -19.03 -11.53
CA TYR A 167 1.29 -17.75 -11.54
C TYR A 167 -0.12 -17.86 -10.94
N MET A 168 -0.42 -18.98 -10.27
CA MET A 168 -1.68 -19.14 -9.55
C MET A 168 -1.64 -18.35 -8.23
N PRO A 169 -2.75 -17.71 -7.83
CA PRO A 169 -2.82 -17.05 -6.52
C PRO A 169 -2.66 -18.08 -5.40
N ILE A 170 -1.98 -17.74 -4.32
CA ILE A 170 -1.79 -18.61 -3.15
C ILE A 170 -2.90 -18.33 -2.14
N ILE A 171 -3.48 -19.38 -1.58
CA ILE A 171 -4.51 -19.29 -0.55
C ILE A 171 -3.94 -19.91 0.73
N GLU A 172 -3.64 -19.07 1.69
CA GLU A 172 -3.31 -19.48 3.05
C GLU A 172 -4.55 -19.42 3.94
N THR A 173 -4.45 -20.00 5.14
CA THR A 173 -5.55 -20.03 6.11
C THR A 173 -5.17 -19.20 7.32
N GLY A 174 -5.97 -18.20 7.62
CA GLY A 174 -5.86 -17.36 8.81
C GLY A 174 -6.29 -18.08 10.09
N PRO A 175 -6.11 -17.44 11.26
CA PRO A 175 -6.32 -18.09 12.56
C PRO A 175 -7.75 -18.57 12.84
N ALA A 176 -8.77 -17.94 12.25
CA ALA A 176 -10.17 -18.34 12.39
C ALA A 176 -10.66 -19.20 11.21
N GLY A 177 -9.75 -19.65 10.33
CA GLY A 177 -10.08 -20.46 9.15
C GLY A 177 -10.41 -19.64 7.90
N GLU A 178 -10.33 -18.32 7.98
CA GLU A 178 -10.57 -17.43 6.85
C GLU A 178 -9.43 -17.51 5.81
N PRO A 179 -9.70 -17.29 4.51
CA PRO A 179 -8.65 -17.25 3.49
C PRO A 179 -7.80 -15.97 3.59
N ILE A 180 -6.48 -16.14 3.53
CA ILE A 180 -5.51 -15.08 3.25
C ILE A 180 -4.98 -15.31 1.83
N VAL A 181 -5.19 -14.34 0.94
CA VAL A 181 -4.83 -14.48 -0.46
C VAL A 181 -3.54 -13.74 -0.74
N ILE A 182 -2.54 -14.44 -1.28
CA ILE A 182 -1.38 -13.82 -1.93
C ILE A 182 -1.65 -13.86 -3.43
N TYR A 183 -1.99 -12.70 -3.98
CA TYR A 183 -2.24 -12.56 -5.40
C TYR A 183 -0.92 -12.29 -6.14
N VAL A 184 -0.76 -12.96 -7.28
CA VAL A 184 0.32 -12.72 -8.24
C VAL A 184 -0.26 -12.44 -9.61
N GLY A 185 0.30 -11.46 -10.31
CA GLY A 185 -0.13 -11.12 -11.66
C GLY A 185 0.19 -12.22 -12.67
N ALA A 186 -0.65 -12.36 -13.70
CA ALA A 186 -0.39 -13.28 -14.80
C ALA A 186 0.91 -12.91 -15.54
N LYS A 187 1.65 -13.93 -16.02
CA LYS A 187 2.92 -13.73 -16.73
C LYS A 187 2.84 -12.75 -17.89
N ILE A 188 1.75 -12.83 -18.67
CA ILE A 188 1.54 -12.04 -19.90
C ILE A 188 0.92 -10.66 -19.63
N SER A 189 0.40 -10.45 -18.42
CA SER A 189 -0.22 -9.20 -18.00
C SER A 189 0.04 -9.00 -16.49
N PRO A 190 1.27 -8.64 -16.11
CA PRO A 190 1.61 -8.42 -14.71
C PRO A 190 0.71 -7.34 -14.10
N SER A 191 0.25 -7.61 -12.89
CA SER A 191 -0.48 -6.69 -12.02
C SER A 191 0.24 -6.61 -10.69
N GLU A 192 -0.22 -5.72 -9.81
CA GLU A 192 0.29 -5.63 -8.45
C GLU A 192 0.16 -6.97 -7.72
N ASP A 193 1.29 -7.46 -7.20
CA ASP A 193 1.35 -8.64 -6.37
C ASP A 193 1.16 -8.20 -4.92
N ALA A 194 0.15 -8.72 -4.23
CA ALA A 194 -0.22 -8.23 -2.90
C ALA A 194 -0.91 -9.32 -2.07
N VAL A 195 -0.93 -9.12 -0.75
CA VAL A 195 -1.75 -9.92 0.16
C VAL A 195 -3.05 -9.21 0.47
N SER A 196 -4.15 -9.94 0.49
CA SER A 196 -5.44 -9.44 0.99
C SER A 196 -6.16 -10.49 1.82
N ALA A 197 -6.78 -10.05 2.91
CA ALA A 197 -7.69 -10.89 3.71
C ALA A 197 -8.78 -10.06 4.38
N LEU A 198 -9.94 -10.69 4.60
CA LEU A 198 -10.92 -10.23 5.58
C LEU A 198 -10.88 -11.18 6.77
N LEU A 199 -10.29 -10.72 7.86
CA LEU A 199 -10.08 -11.49 9.08
C LEU A 199 -11.25 -11.28 10.03
N LYS A 200 -11.79 -12.39 10.58
CA LYS A 200 -12.89 -12.38 11.56
C LYS A 200 -14.08 -11.48 11.13
N ASP A 201 -14.41 -11.44 9.84
CA ASP A 201 -15.47 -10.63 9.22
C ASP A 201 -15.39 -9.11 9.51
N ARG A 202 -14.21 -8.63 9.91
CA ARG A 202 -14.05 -7.29 10.50
C ARG A 202 -12.74 -6.61 10.16
N TYR A 203 -11.62 -7.32 10.16
CA TYR A 203 -10.33 -6.69 9.96
C TYR A 203 -9.87 -6.89 8.53
N VAL A 204 -9.65 -5.79 7.82
CA VAL A 204 -9.12 -5.84 6.46
C VAL A 204 -7.60 -5.78 6.53
N LEU A 205 -6.96 -6.85 6.06
CA LEU A 205 -5.52 -6.93 5.90
C LEU A 205 -5.16 -6.67 4.44
N ALA A 206 -4.19 -5.79 4.23
CA ALA A 206 -3.51 -5.60 2.96
C ALA A 206 -1.99 -5.57 3.19
N VAL A 207 -1.23 -6.30 2.37
CA VAL A 207 0.24 -6.23 2.38
C VAL A 207 0.73 -5.99 0.96
N GLN A 208 1.57 -4.99 0.77
CA GLN A 208 2.10 -4.62 -0.53
C GLN A 208 3.59 -4.31 -0.44
N ALA A 209 4.34 -4.74 -1.45
CA ALA A 209 5.74 -4.39 -1.58
C ALA A 209 5.92 -3.29 -2.62
N ARG A 210 6.89 -2.41 -2.39
CA ARG A 210 7.31 -1.35 -3.32
C ARG A 210 8.80 -1.42 -3.59
N ASP A 211 9.20 -1.09 -4.82
CA ASP A 211 10.60 -0.92 -5.19
C ASP A 211 11.14 0.45 -4.75
N LYS A 212 12.41 0.71 -5.06
CA LYS A 212 13.11 1.96 -4.75
C LYS A 212 12.53 3.19 -5.45
N GLU A 213 11.79 2.98 -6.55
CA GLU A 213 11.06 4.03 -7.26
C GLU A 213 9.63 4.22 -6.71
N GLY A 214 9.26 3.51 -5.64
CA GLY A 214 7.94 3.54 -5.02
C GLY A 214 6.87 2.81 -5.82
N ARG A 215 7.25 2.03 -6.85
CA ARG A 215 6.30 1.25 -7.66
C ARG A 215 5.98 -0.05 -6.97
N SER A 216 4.71 -0.45 -7.00
CA SER A 216 4.29 -1.74 -6.47
C SER A 216 5.04 -2.89 -7.14
N ALA A 217 5.34 -3.94 -6.36
CA ALA A 217 5.89 -5.17 -6.88
C ALA A 217 4.88 -5.81 -7.85
N THR A 218 5.37 -6.21 -9.02
CA THR A 218 4.56 -6.83 -10.07
C THR A 218 5.33 -7.96 -10.72
N GLY A 219 4.60 -8.96 -11.23
CA GLY A 219 5.15 -10.01 -12.09
C GLY A 219 5.98 -11.06 -11.36
N MET A 220 5.84 -11.18 -10.03
CA MET A 220 6.41 -12.29 -9.28
C MET A 220 5.73 -13.61 -9.63
N THR A 221 6.47 -14.70 -9.54
CA THR A 221 5.86 -16.03 -9.43
C THR A 221 5.29 -16.23 -8.03
N ALA A 222 4.34 -17.15 -7.87
CA ALA A 222 3.77 -17.54 -6.59
C ALA A 222 4.86 -17.91 -5.56
N PRO A 223 5.89 -18.75 -5.85
CA PRO A 223 6.97 -18.98 -4.90
C PRO A 223 7.75 -17.72 -4.50
N GLN A 224 7.94 -16.76 -5.42
CA GLN A 224 8.62 -15.50 -5.12
C GLN A 224 7.76 -14.61 -4.23
N ALA A 225 6.47 -14.47 -4.53
CA ALA A 225 5.55 -13.70 -3.71
C ALA A 225 5.37 -14.32 -2.32
N GLN A 226 5.29 -15.65 -2.23
CA GLN A 226 5.25 -16.35 -0.95
C GLN A 226 6.50 -16.08 -0.13
N ALA A 227 7.69 -16.25 -0.73
CA ALA A 227 8.96 -15.96 -0.04
C ALA A 227 9.07 -14.51 0.43
N LEU A 228 8.47 -13.55 -0.30
CA LEU A 228 8.43 -12.15 0.07
C LEU A 228 7.47 -11.88 1.25
N TYR A 229 6.26 -12.43 1.22
CA TYR A 229 5.19 -12.06 2.16
C TYR A 229 5.11 -12.94 3.41
N ASP A 230 5.50 -14.23 3.32
CA ASP A 230 5.50 -15.18 4.43
C ASP A 230 6.18 -14.67 5.71
N PRO A 231 7.37 -14.02 5.66
CA PRO A 231 8.04 -13.56 6.87
C PRO A 231 7.19 -12.57 7.66
N TYR A 232 6.42 -11.73 6.96
CA TYR A 232 5.54 -10.75 7.59
C TYR A 232 4.30 -11.42 8.17
N LEU A 233 3.62 -12.26 7.38
CA LEU A 233 2.40 -12.95 7.81
C LEU A 233 2.65 -13.83 9.04
N LYS A 234 3.78 -14.55 9.10
CA LYS A 234 4.14 -15.42 10.23
C LYS A 234 4.47 -14.66 11.52
N GLN A 235 4.90 -13.41 11.40
CA GLN A 235 5.22 -12.55 12.54
C GLN A 235 4.01 -11.73 13.01
N MET A 236 2.90 -11.73 12.25
CA MET A 236 1.65 -11.13 12.70
C MET A 236 0.96 -12.03 13.73
N HIS A 237 0.41 -11.40 14.77
CA HIS A 237 -0.37 -12.08 15.81
C HIS A 237 -1.86 -11.94 15.52
N LEU A 238 -2.32 -12.40 14.35
CA LEU A 238 -3.70 -12.21 13.89
C LEU A 238 -4.76 -12.88 14.81
N ASP A 239 -4.33 -13.86 15.60
CA ASP A 239 -5.14 -14.55 16.59
C ASP A 239 -5.62 -13.61 17.71
N VAL A 240 -4.87 -12.55 18.04
CA VAL A 240 -5.20 -11.61 19.13
C VAL A 240 -6.29 -10.60 18.77
N LEU A 241 -6.67 -10.53 17.49
CA LEU A 241 -7.79 -9.71 17.02
C LEU A 241 -9.10 -10.18 17.66
N GLN A 242 -10.02 -9.28 17.97
CA GLN A 242 -11.25 -9.60 18.71
C GLN A 242 -12.48 -9.61 17.82
#